data_AF-Q7M321-F1
#
_entry.id   AF-Q7M321-F1
#
_cell.length_a   1.000
_cell.length_b   1.000
_cell.length_c   1.000
_cell.angle_alpha   90.00
_cell.angle_beta   90.00
_cell.angle_gamma   90.00
#
_symmetry.space_group_name_H-M   'P 1'
#
loop_
_entity.id
_entity.type
_entity.pdbx_description
1 polymer ?
#
loop_
_entity_poly.entity_id
_entity_poly.type
_entity_poly.pdbx_seq_one_letter_code
_entity_poly.pdbx_strand_id
1 'polypeptide(L)'
;SLLDDYVNTQGASVFSLTKKQLSVGSIEECAAKVQECYHGNGQSYRGTSSTTITGRKCQSWSSMTPHRHEKTPEHFPEAGLTMNYCRNPDADKSPWCYTTDPSVRWEFCNLRKCLDPEAS
;
A
#
# COMPACT_ATOMS: atom_id res chain seq x y z
N SER A 1 16.87 6.40 -5.25
CA SER A 1 17.15 4.96 -5.37
C SER A 1 16.06 4.18 -4.63
N LEU A 2 15.89 2.88 -4.89
CA LEU A 2 14.90 2.02 -4.23
C LEU A 2 15.08 1.94 -2.69
N LEU A 3 16.26 2.31 -2.20
CA LEU A 3 16.62 2.27 -0.79
C LEU A 3 16.50 3.63 -0.08
N ASP A 4 16.19 4.72 -0.79
CA ASP A 4 16.14 6.06 -0.19
C ASP A 4 15.02 6.18 0.86
N ASP A 5 13.96 5.37 0.72
CA ASP A 5 12.85 5.30 1.67
C ASP A 5 13.12 4.36 2.86
N TYR A 6 14.28 3.69 2.90
CA TYR A 6 14.63 2.70 3.93
C TYR A 6 15.72 3.23 4.88
N VAL A 7 15.48 3.06 6.19
CA VAL A 7 16.50 3.34 7.21
C VAL A 7 17.33 2.09 7.46
N ASN A 8 18.64 2.16 7.20
CA ASN A 8 19.58 1.07 7.45
C ASN A 8 20.14 1.11 8.88
N THR A 9 20.14 -0.03 9.57
CA THR A 9 20.75 -0.21 10.90
C THR A 9 21.68 -1.42 10.92
N GLN A 10 22.99 -1.17 10.81
CA GLN A 10 23.98 -2.24 10.70
C GLN A 10 24.05 -3.07 12.00
N GLY A 11 23.99 -4.40 11.86
CA GLY A 11 24.05 -5.34 12.99
C GLY A 11 22.73 -5.54 13.75
N ALA A 12 21.65 -4.85 13.37
CA ALA A 12 20.32 -5.08 13.94
C ALA A 12 19.67 -6.37 13.38
N SER A 13 18.98 -7.12 14.25
CA SER A 13 18.17 -8.27 13.86
C SER A 13 16.75 -8.09 14.41
N VAL A 14 15.77 -7.97 13.50
CA VAL A 14 14.36 -7.77 13.86
C VAL A 14 13.68 -9.13 13.98
N PHE A 15 13.09 -9.41 15.14
CA PHE A 15 12.24 -10.58 15.34
C PHE A 15 10.86 -10.32 14.76
N SER A 16 10.40 -11.16 13.83
CA SER A 16 9.07 -11.06 13.21
C SER A 16 8.35 -12.40 13.25
N LEU A 17 7.10 -12.40 13.71
CA LEU A 17 6.23 -13.57 13.77
C LEU A 17 5.72 -14.00 12.38
N THR A 18 5.73 -13.08 11.40
CA THR A 18 5.25 -13.28 10.03
C THR A 18 6.34 -12.94 9.03
N LYS A 19 7.47 -13.66 9.09
CA LYS A 19 8.59 -13.50 8.15
C LYS A 19 8.50 -14.52 7.01
N LYS A 20 8.74 -14.05 5.77
CA LYS A 20 9.10 -14.90 4.64
C LYS A 20 10.60 -14.77 4.38
N GLN A 21 11.32 -15.89 4.36
CA GLN A 21 12.76 -15.91 4.08
C GLN A 21 13.00 -16.33 2.63
N LEU A 22 13.72 -15.49 1.89
CA LEU A 22 14.06 -15.68 0.48
C LEU A 22 15.57 -15.50 0.32
N SER A 23 16.21 -16.29 -0.55
CA SER A 23 17.57 -16.01 -1.02
C SER A 23 17.52 -14.96 -2.14
N VAL A 24 18.34 -13.93 -2.01
CA VAL A 24 18.48 -12.80 -2.94
C VAL A 24 19.95 -12.44 -3.06
N GLY A 25 20.36 -11.89 -4.21
CA GLY A 25 21.75 -11.55 -4.51
C GLY A 25 22.19 -10.15 -4.05
N SER A 26 21.25 -9.24 -3.79
CA SER A 26 21.56 -7.89 -3.29
C SER A 26 20.48 -7.31 -2.37
N ILE A 27 20.81 -6.21 -1.69
CA ILE A 27 19.87 -5.46 -0.83
C ILE A 27 18.78 -4.80 -1.69
N GLU A 28 19.12 -4.32 -2.88
CA GLU A 28 18.17 -3.74 -3.84
C GLU A 28 17.19 -4.79 -4.34
N GLU A 29 17.63 -6.02 -4.59
CA GLU A 29 16.75 -7.13 -4.97
C GLU A 29 15.82 -7.52 -3.81
N CYS A 30 16.32 -7.51 -2.57
CA CYS A 30 15.51 -7.69 -1.38
C CYS A 30 14.42 -6.62 -1.28
N ALA A 31 14.80 -5.34 -1.38
CA ALA A 31 13.88 -4.21 -1.33
C ALA A 31 12.84 -4.28 -2.44
N ALA A 32 13.22 -4.66 -3.67
CA ALA A 32 12.30 -4.84 -4.78
C ALA A 32 11.32 -6.02 -4.58
N LYS A 33 11.73 -7.10 -3.92
CA LYS A 33 10.85 -8.24 -3.57
C LYS A 33 9.96 -7.96 -2.36
N VAL A 34 10.38 -7.08 -1.46
CA VAL A 34 9.62 -6.66 -0.29
C VAL A 34 8.63 -5.54 -0.64
N GLN A 35 8.89 -4.76 -1.69
CA GLN A 35 7.98 -3.70 -2.12
C GLN A 35 6.70 -4.29 -2.73
N GLU A 36 5.59 -4.14 -2.00
CA GLU A 36 4.27 -4.50 -2.48
C GLU A 36 3.94 -3.75 -3.79
N CYS A 37 3.31 -4.45 -4.74
CA CYS A 37 2.91 -3.90 -6.03
C CYS A 37 1.47 -4.33 -6.38
N TYR A 38 0.89 -3.72 -7.42
CA TYR A 38 -0.45 -4.09 -7.92
C TYR A 38 -0.46 -4.33 -9.44
N HIS A 39 -1.40 -5.15 -9.91
CA HIS A 39 -1.64 -5.37 -11.35
C HIS A 39 -2.83 -4.54 -11.84
N GLY A 40 -2.89 -4.27 -13.16
CA GLY A 40 -3.98 -3.52 -13.78
C GLY A 40 -4.17 -2.13 -13.16
N ASN A 41 -5.38 -1.87 -12.65
CA ASN A 41 -5.70 -0.68 -11.86
C ASN A 41 -5.75 -0.94 -10.34
N GLY A 42 -5.40 -2.15 -9.89
CA GLY A 42 -5.29 -2.49 -8.47
C GLY A 42 -6.62 -2.76 -7.75
N GLN A 43 -7.73 -3.01 -8.45
CA GLN A 43 -8.98 -3.47 -7.81
C GLN A 43 -8.80 -4.77 -7.01
N SER A 44 -7.94 -5.67 -7.49
CA SER A 44 -7.59 -6.93 -6.81
C SER A 44 -6.47 -6.78 -5.78
N TYR A 45 -5.89 -5.60 -5.61
CA TYR A 45 -4.81 -5.39 -4.64
C TYR A 45 -5.32 -5.61 -3.21
N ARG A 46 -4.64 -6.49 -2.48
CA ARG A 46 -4.96 -6.85 -1.08
C ARG A 46 -3.75 -6.75 -0.15
N GLY A 47 -2.73 -5.98 -0.57
CA GLY A 47 -1.57 -5.68 0.28
C GLY A 47 -1.92 -4.77 1.47
N THR A 48 -0.89 -4.41 2.21
CA THR A 48 -0.97 -3.71 3.51
C THR A 48 -0.44 -2.27 3.47
N SER A 49 -0.05 -1.75 2.30
CA SER A 49 0.32 -0.34 2.15
C SER A 49 -0.82 0.58 2.61
N SER A 50 -0.47 1.61 3.38
CA SER A 50 -1.40 2.56 4.00
C SER A 50 -0.87 4.00 3.98
N THR A 51 -0.04 4.29 2.97
CA THR A 51 0.60 5.59 2.78
C THR A 51 0.36 6.09 1.35
N THR A 52 -0.01 7.36 1.25
CA THR A 52 -0.26 8.06 -0.02
C THR A 52 1.04 8.42 -0.75
N ILE A 53 0.96 8.82 -2.02
CA ILE A 53 2.13 9.19 -2.83
C ILE A 53 2.92 10.36 -2.22
N THR A 54 2.27 11.22 -1.45
CA THR A 54 2.91 12.34 -0.73
C THR A 54 3.31 11.99 0.71
N GLY A 55 3.20 10.73 1.13
CA GLY A 55 3.59 10.28 2.46
C GLY A 55 2.51 10.46 3.54
N ARG A 56 1.29 10.93 3.20
CA ARG A 56 0.19 11.05 4.17
C ARG A 56 -0.31 9.66 4.57
N LYS A 57 -0.62 9.52 5.87
CA LYS A 57 -1.26 8.33 6.42
C LYS A 57 -2.69 8.20 5.92
N CYS A 58 -3.10 6.98 5.59
CA CYS A 58 -4.48 6.68 5.24
C CYS A 58 -5.40 6.67 6.47
N GLN A 59 -6.61 7.20 6.30
CA GLN A 59 -7.75 7.04 7.19
C GLN A 59 -8.33 5.62 7.05
N SER A 60 -8.81 5.05 8.15
CA SER A 60 -9.51 3.75 8.13
C SER A 60 -10.79 3.83 7.31
N TRP A 61 -11.07 2.83 6.48
CA TRP A 61 -12.31 2.74 5.70
C TRP A 61 -13.58 2.60 6.56
N SER A 62 -13.44 2.19 7.82
CA SER A 62 -14.54 2.19 8.80
C SER A 62 -14.67 3.51 9.56
N SER A 63 -13.71 4.43 9.43
CA SER A 63 -13.73 5.73 10.12
C SER A 63 -14.48 6.77 9.30
N MET A 64 -15.20 7.66 9.98
CA MET A 64 -15.86 8.82 9.38
C MET A 64 -15.11 10.14 9.63
N THR A 65 -13.91 10.08 10.20
CA THR A 65 -13.07 11.22 10.56
C THR A 65 -11.63 11.02 10.08
N PRO A 66 -10.96 12.07 9.53
CA PRO A 66 -11.49 13.41 9.26
C PRO A 66 -12.49 13.50 8.12
N HIS A 67 -12.51 12.52 7.21
CA HIS A 67 -13.34 12.56 6.01
C HIS A 67 -14.50 11.60 6.12
N ARG A 68 -15.72 12.13 6.23
CA ARG A 68 -16.94 11.31 6.14
C ARG A 68 -17.12 10.79 4.71
N HIS A 69 -17.49 9.52 4.53
CA HIS A 69 -17.62 8.90 3.21
C HIS A 69 -18.54 7.68 3.18
N GLU A 70 -18.87 7.18 1.99
CA GLU A 70 -19.76 6.02 1.80
C GLU A 70 -19.01 4.72 1.50
N LYS A 71 -17.73 4.80 1.10
CA LYS A 71 -16.88 3.64 0.80
C LYS A 71 -16.43 2.95 2.09
N THR A 72 -17.31 2.16 2.68
CA THR A 72 -17.06 1.40 3.91
C THR A 72 -17.10 -0.10 3.62
N PRO A 73 -16.54 -0.95 4.51
CA PRO A 73 -16.62 -2.40 4.36
C PRO A 73 -18.05 -2.92 4.22
N GLU A 74 -19.02 -2.25 4.83
CA GLU A 74 -20.43 -2.62 4.80
C GLU A 74 -21.08 -2.31 3.45
N HIS A 75 -20.75 -1.18 2.83
CA HIS A 75 -21.29 -0.79 1.52
C HIS A 75 -20.53 -1.42 0.34
N PHE A 76 -19.26 -1.77 0.52
CA PHE A 76 -18.39 -2.36 -0.51
C PHE A 76 -17.72 -3.64 0.02
N PRO A 77 -18.48 -4.71 0.32
CA PRO A 77 -17.96 -5.92 0.98
C PRO A 77 -16.88 -6.64 0.16
N GLU A 78 -16.99 -6.64 -1.16
CA GLU A 78 -16.06 -7.33 -2.06
C GLU A 78 -14.75 -6.55 -2.30
N ALA A 79 -14.71 -5.26 -1.93
CA ALA A 79 -13.54 -4.41 -2.16
C ALA A 79 -12.40 -4.64 -1.15
N GLY A 80 -12.63 -5.46 -0.11
CA GLY A 80 -11.61 -5.79 0.89
C GLY A 80 -11.09 -4.56 1.63
N LEU A 81 -11.99 -3.64 2.01
CA LEU A 81 -11.70 -2.36 2.69
C LEU A 81 -11.23 -2.55 4.14
N THR A 82 -10.19 -3.35 4.36
CA THR A 82 -9.65 -3.67 5.68
C THR A 82 -8.76 -2.55 6.23
N MET A 83 -8.95 -2.18 7.50
CA MET A 83 -8.19 -1.14 8.19
C MET A 83 -8.13 0.16 7.35
N ASN A 84 -6.94 0.72 7.17
CA ASN A 84 -6.66 1.89 6.35
C ASN A 84 -5.81 1.54 5.12
N TYR A 85 -5.87 0.30 4.64
CA TYR A 85 -5.03 -0.14 3.53
C TYR A 85 -5.52 0.43 2.20
N CYS A 86 -4.59 0.75 1.32
CA CYS A 86 -4.86 1.26 -0.01
C CYS A 86 -5.74 0.30 -0.81
N ARG A 87 -6.84 0.79 -1.38
CA ARG A 87 -7.79 -0.01 -2.17
C ARG A 87 -8.30 0.78 -3.37
N ASN A 88 -8.93 0.08 -4.30
CA ASN A 88 -9.58 0.69 -5.44
C ASN A 88 -11.02 0.16 -5.56
N PRO A 89 -11.94 0.57 -4.67
CA PRO A 89 -13.31 0.05 -4.65
C PRO A 89 -14.18 0.52 -5.83
N ASP A 90 -13.74 1.55 -6.55
CA ASP A 90 -14.51 2.27 -7.57
C ASP A 90 -13.86 2.22 -8.97
N ALA A 91 -12.92 1.29 -9.17
CA ALA A 91 -12.24 1.07 -10.44
C ALA A 91 -11.52 2.31 -11.02
N ASP A 92 -11.04 3.21 -10.17
CA ASP A 92 -10.19 4.34 -10.55
C ASP A 92 -8.83 3.86 -11.11
N LYS A 93 -7.90 4.76 -11.38
CA LYS A 93 -6.63 4.51 -12.08
C LYS A 93 -5.66 3.64 -11.29
N SER A 94 -5.67 3.74 -9.96
CA SER A 94 -4.77 3.01 -9.06
C SER A 94 -5.34 2.96 -7.64
N PRO A 95 -4.82 2.09 -6.75
CA PRO A 95 -5.20 2.09 -5.34
C PRO A 95 -5.01 3.46 -4.68
N TRP A 96 -5.96 3.84 -3.86
CA TRP A 96 -6.02 5.10 -3.14
C TRP A 96 -6.57 4.88 -1.73
N CYS A 97 -6.55 5.94 -0.92
CA CYS A 97 -7.24 5.96 0.37
C CYS A 97 -7.71 7.38 0.72
N TYR A 98 -8.69 7.48 1.62
CA TYR A 98 -8.91 8.74 2.33
C TYR A 98 -7.68 9.03 3.20
N THR A 99 -7.30 10.30 3.37
CA THR A 99 -6.11 10.64 4.15
C THR A 99 -6.48 11.06 5.58
N THR A 100 -5.54 11.04 6.52
CA THR A 100 -5.74 11.64 7.84
C THR A 100 -5.52 13.16 7.87
N ASP A 101 -5.11 13.77 6.76
CA ASP A 101 -4.96 15.22 6.61
C ASP A 101 -6.34 15.83 6.32
N PRO A 102 -6.89 16.71 7.20
CA PRO A 102 -8.18 17.33 6.98
C PRO A 102 -8.27 18.18 5.70
N SER A 103 -7.14 18.62 5.16
CA SER A 103 -7.06 19.46 3.95
C SER A 103 -7.03 18.64 2.66
N VAL A 104 -6.71 17.35 2.74
CA VAL A 104 -6.60 16.45 1.58
C VAL A 104 -7.51 15.27 1.78
N ARG A 105 -8.68 15.29 1.14
CA ARG A 105 -9.72 14.28 1.34
C ARG A 105 -9.24 12.86 1.05
N TRP A 106 -8.60 12.67 -0.10
CA TRP A 106 -8.09 11.38 -0.55
C TRP A 106 -6.91 11.60 -1.48
N GLU A 107 -6.07 10.58 -1.65
CA GLU A 107 -4.95 10.60 -2.59
C GLU A 107 -4.61 9.16 -3.03
N PHE A 108 -4.00 9.02 -4.20
CA PHE A 108 -3.43 7.75 -4.64
C PHE A 108 -2.29 7.30 -3.72
N CYS A 109 -2.13 5.99 -3.61
CA CYS A 109 -1.12 5.39 -2.76
C CYS A 109 0.26 5.35 -3.39
N ASN A 110 1.30 5.38 -2.55
CA ASN A 110 2.68 5.15 -2.97
C ASN A 110 2.89 3.66 -3.28
N LEU A 111 2.31 3.21 -4.38
CA LEU A 111 2.34 1.84 -4.84
C LEU A 111 2.76 1.81 -6.30
N ARG A 112 3.66 0.90 -6.63
CA ARG A 112 4.07 0.67 -8.01
C ARG A 112 3.23 -0.42 -8.66
N LYS A 113 3.10 -0.36 -9.99
CA LYS A 113 2.62 -1.51 -10.74
C LYS A 113 3.64 -2.64 -10.66
N CYS A 114 3.16 -3.87 -10.58
CA CYS A 114 4.03 -5.03 -10.71
C CYS A 114 4.64 -5.04 -12.12
N LEU A 115 5.91 -5.42 -12.20
CA LEU A 115 6.52 -5.74 -13.49
C LEU A 115 5.94 -7.08 -13.93
N ASP A 116 5.24 -7.09 -15.05
CA ASP A 116 4.86 -8.35 -15.69
C ASP A 116 6.13 -8.93 -16.34
N PRO A 117 6.55 -10.17 -16.02
CA PRO A 117 7.79 -10.75 -16.54
C PRO A 117 7.86 -10.86 -18.08
N GLU A 118 6.72 -10.71 -18.77
CA GLU A 118 6.57 -10.79 -20.22
C GLU A 118 6.60 -9.41 -20.91
N ALA A 119 6.85 -8.33 -20.18
CA ALA A 119 6.90 -6.96 -20.70
C ALA A 119 8.33 -6.43 -20.88
N SER A 120 9.31 -7.31 -21.12
CA SER A 120 10.70 -6.97 -21.44
C SER A 120 11.14 -7.61 -22.75
#